data_AF-A0A1A8XZM9-F1
#
_entry.id   AF-A0A1A8XZM9-F1
#
_cell.length_a   1.000
_cell.length_b   1.000
_cell.length_c   1.000
_cell.angle_alpha   90.00
_cell.angle_beta   90.00
_cell.angle_gamma   90.00
#
_symmetry.space_group_name_H-M   'P 1'
#
loop_
_entity.id
_entity.type
_entity.pdbx_description
1 polymer ?
#
loop_
_entity_poly.entity_id
_entity_poly.type
_entity_poly.pdbx_seq_one_letter_code
_entity_poly.pdbx_strand_id
1 'polypeptide(L)'
;MNANQITAQWLRDAQIVPKIGAAPDPIKKIIAGKTYNTDTASLLSLYAYDKTRDEYLHMWESLYQTRGGAFFLVAEGMSGHTPYGAELSGTNDVIRGHVLLPLDTQQVKRWLEIRDLVDDYDEIFGIPDEADNEDRSTSHVMTLRLPHRLVKKIDSLREDKESLQSFVQKAVEAACRSRHKDLLRISRNVTGDFAKA
;
A
#
# COMPACT_ATOMS: atom_id res chain seq x y z
N MET A 1 9.23 -17.61 -4.59
CA MET A 1 9.86 -16.98 -3.41
C MET A 1 8.99 -17.26 -2.20
N ASN A 2 9.59 -17.62 -1.06
CA ASN A 2 8.87 -17.69 0.21
C ASN A 2 8.69 -16.27 0.80
N ALA A 3 7.88 -16.14 1.85
CA ALA A 3 7.54 -14.84 2.42
C ALA A 3 8.76 -14.07 2.97
N ASN A 4 9.75 -14.75 3.52
CA ASN A 4 10.99 -14.12 4.01
C ASN A 4 11.87 -13.60 2.86
N GLN A 5 11.90 -14.30 1.72
CA GLN A 5 12.63 -13.84 0.53
C GLN A 5 11.98 -12.58 -0.06
N ILE A 6 10.65 -12.49 -0.04
CA ILE A 6 9.89 -11.32 -0.52
C ILE A 6 10.21 -10.09 0.34
N THR A 7 10.07 -10.20 1.66
CA THR A 7 10.33 -9.09 2.59
C THR A 7 11.81 -8.68 2.58
N ALA A 8 12.74 -9.63 2.48
CA ALA A 8 14.16 -9.32 2.30
C ALA A 8 14.45 -8.58 0.98
N GLN A 9 13.70 -8.88 -0.10
CA GLN A 9 13.82 -8.15 -1.36
C GLN A 9 13.35 -6.71 -1.21
N TRP A 10 12.23 -6.47 -0.53
CA TRP A 10 11.74 -5.10 -0.29
C TRP A 10 12.72 -4.27 0.54
N LEU A 11 13.38 -4.87 1.54
CA LEU A 11 14.44 -4.18 2.29
C LEU A 11 15.60 -3.77 1.39
N ARG A 12 16.05 -4.65 0.48
CA ARG A 12 17.10 -4.34 -0.50
C ARG A 12 16.68 -3.23 -1.45
N ASP A 13 15.47 -3.31 -2.01
CA ASP A 13 14.94 -2.33 -2.95
C ASP A 13 14.81 -0.94 -2.31
N ALA A 14 14.42 -0.90 -1.03
CA ALA A 14 14.32 0.33 -0.24
C ALA A 14 15.68 0.80 0.33
N GLN A 15 16.75 0.03 0.14
CA GLN A 15 18.09 0.27 0.72
C GLN A 15 18.06 0.41 2.26
N ILE A 16 17.23 -0.41 2.92
CA ILE A 16 17.06 -0.42 4.37
C ILE A 16 17.83 -1.60 4.96
N VAL A 17 18.73 -1.29 5.90
CA VAL A 17 19.49 -2.28 6.65
C VAL A 17 18.91 -2.43 8.07
N PRO A 18 18.73 -3.66 8.57
CA PRO A 18 18.35 -3.89 9.96
C PRO A 18 19.30 -3.26 10.96
N LYS A 19 18.73 -2.69 12.02
CA LYS A 19 19.47 -2.11 13.15
C LYS A 19 19.55 -3.11 14.29
N ILE A 20 20.70 -3.20 14.93
CA ILE A 20 20.93 -4.08 16.07
C ILE A 20 19.95 -3.76 17.22
N GLY A 21 19.43 -4.81 17.85
CA GLY A 21 18.57 -4.76 19.03
C GLY A 21 17.08 -4.74 18.71
N ALA A 22 16.25 -4.72 19.76
CA ALA A 22 14.81 -4.56 19.68
C ALA A 22 14.44 -3.19 19.09
N ALA A 23 13.26 -3.09 18.46
CA ALA A 23 12.75 -1.79 18.05
C ALA A 23 12.44 -0.95 19.29
N PRO A 24 12.79 0.35 19.30
CA PRO A 24 12.32 1.24 20.34
C PRO A 24 10.80 1.40 20.24
N ASP A 25 10.13 1.51 21.39
CA ASP A 25 8.70 1.82 21.45
C ASP A 25 8.51 3.15 22.21
N PRO A 26 8.05 4.23 21.55
CA PRO A 26 7.68 4.30 20.13
C PRO A 26 8.88 4.44 19.19
N ILE A 27 8.72 4.01 17.93
CA ILE A 27 9.71 4.20 16.87
C ILE A 27 9.32 5.37 15.96
N LYS A 28 10.29 6.25 15.69
CA LYS A 28 10.14 7.39 14.78
C LYS A 28 11.33 7.49 13.82
N LYS A 29 11.05 7.54 12.51
CA LYS A 29 12.09 7.69 11.46
C LYS A 29 11.63 8.60 10.34
N ILE A 30 12.61 9.19 9.65
CA ILE A 30 12.42 9.89 8.38
C ILE A 30 13.04 9.03 7.29
N ILE A 31 12.25 8.66 6.27
CA ILE A 31 12.69 7.85 5.14
C ILE A 31 12.20 8.53 3.87
N ALA A 32 13.13 8.82 2.94
CA ALA A 32 12.84 9.53 1.69
C ALA A 32 12.01 10.82 1.88
N GLY A 33 12.32 11.60 2.93
CA GLY A 33 11.62 12.85 3.25
C GLY A 33 10.23 12.70 3.90
N LYS A 34 9.76 11.47 4.14
CA LYS A 34 8.49 11.19 4.84
C LYS A 34 8.75 10.75 6.27
N THR A 35 7.89 11.17 7.20
CA THR A 35 7.98 10.79 8.62
C THR A 35 7.07 9.61 8.92
N TYR A 36 7.62 8.61 9.62
CA TYR A 36 6.92 7.42 10.11
C TYR A 36 7.07 7.37 11.63
N ASN A 37 5.96 7.22 12.35
CA ASN A 37 5.92 7.30 13.81
C ASN A 37 4.81 6.41 14.37
N THR A 38 5.17 5.37 15.14
CA THR A 38 4.19 4.44 15.73
C THR A 38 3.30 5.09 16.78
N ASP A 39 3.78 6.10 17.50
CA ASP A 39 3.00 6.83 18.51
C ASP A 39 1.78 7.57 17.92
N THR A 40 1.86 7.96 16.64
CA THR A 40 0.79 8.73 15.98
C THR A 40 0.06 7.98 14.88
N ALA A 41 0.55 6.79 14.53
CA ALA A 41 0.00 5.94 13.49
C ALA A 41 -0.98 4.94 14.08
N SER A 42 -1.90 4.45 13.26
CA SER A 42 -2.80 3.36 13.63
C SER A 42 -2.11 2.02 13.34
N LEU A 43 -2.05 1.14 14.33
CA LEU A 43 -1.71 -0.27 14.11
C LEU A 43 -2.89 -0.94 13.40
N LEU A 44 -2.63 -1.64 12.30
CA LEU A 44 -3.64 -2.30 11.49
C LEU A 44 -3.59 -3.82 11.57
N SER A 45 -2.39 -4.39 11.74
CA SER A 45 -2.22 -5.84 11.68
C SER A 45 -0.91 -6.27 12.34
N LEU A 46 -0.86 -7.51 12.82
CA LEU A 46 0.27 -8.12 13.50
C LEU A 46 0.53 -9.52 12.95
N TYR A 47 1.80 -9.83 12.72
CA TYR A 47 2.26 -11.18 12.44
C TYR A 47 3.37 -11.55 13.41
N ALA A 48 3.30 -12.76 13.97
CA ALA A 48 4.33 -13.33 14.81
C ALA A 48 4.63 -14.76 14.37
N TYR A 49 5.91 -15.05 14.18
CA TYR A 49 6.40 -16.42 14.02
C TYR A 49 7.20 -16.80 15.25
N ASP A 50 6.51 -17.05 16.37
CA ASP A 50 7.11 -17.29 17.69
C ASP A 50 6.79 -18.69 18.27
N LYS A 51 6.04 -19.51 17.51
CA LYS A 51 5.58 -20.85 17.94
C LYS A 51 6.62 -21.95 17.72
N THR A 52 7.82 -21.62 17.27
CA THR A 52 8.90 -22.59 17.05
C THR A 52 9.70 -22.81 18.32
N ARG A 53 10.16 -24.06 18.51
CA ARG A 53 11.19 -24.38 19.52
C ARG A 53 12.53 -23.73 19.24
N ASP A 54 12.75 -23.36 17.98
CA ASP A 54 13.92 -22.63 17.53
C ASP A 54 13.68 -21.13 17.72
N GLU A 55 14.32 -20.55 18.75
CA GLU A 55 14.26 -19.13 19.09
C GLU A 55 14.92 -18.24 18.03
N TYR A 56 15.83 -18.78 17.21
CA TYR A 56 16.51 -18.01 16.16
C TYR A 56 15.58 -17.67 15.00
N LEU A 57 14.46 -18.38 14.86
CA LEU A 57 13.43 -18.11 13.86
C LEU A 57 12.39 -17.09 14.31
N HIS A 58 12.40 -16.68 15.58
CA HIS A 58 11.40 -15.75 16.08
C HIS A 58 11.47 -14.42 15.36
N MET A 59 10.31 -13.99 14.84
CA MET A 59 10.14 -12.68 14.21
C MET A 59 8.76 -12.12 14.55
N TRP A 60 8.69 -10.79 14.58
CA TRP A 60 7.47 -10.03 14.77
C TRP A 60 7.38 -8.95 13.71
N GLU A 61 6.19 -8.73 13.20
CA GLU A 61 5.90 -7.73 12.17
C GLU A 61 4.62 -6.99 12.56
N SER A 62 4.65 -5.67 12.49
CA SER A 62 3.53 -4.80 12.85
C SER A 62 3.30 -3.80 11.74
N LEU A 63 2.11 -3.89 11.12
CA LEU A 63 1.70 -3.02 10.03
C LEU A 63 1.01 -1.78 10.58
N TYR A 64 1.53 -0.61 10.23
CA TYR A 64 0.97 0.67 10.64
C TYR A 64 0.54 1.51 9.45
N GLN A 65 -0.44 2.37 9.68
CA GLN A 65 -0.85 3.43 8.76
C GLN A 65 -0.74 4.79 9.44
N THR A 66 0.02 5.69 8.82
CA THR A 66 0.11 7.09 9.26
C THR A 66 -1.24 7.80 9.10
N ARG A 67 -1.45 8.91 9.81
CA ARG A 67 -2.62 9.78 9.62
C ARG A 67 -2.81 10.29 8.18
N GLY A 68 -1.72 10.32 7.40
CA GLY A 68 -1.73 10.69 5.98
C GLY A 68 -2.06 9.53 5.03
N GLY A 69 -2.33 8.34 5.54
CA GLY A 69 -2.67 7.15 4.76
C GLY A 69 -1.47 6.33 4.26
N ALA A 70 -0.23 6.78 4.48
CA ALA A 70 0.96 6.01 4.11
C ALA A 70 1.17 4.83 5.06
N PHE A 71 1.54 3.67 4.50
CA PHE A 71 1.79 2.44 5.24
C PHE A 71 3.27 2.22 5.53
N PHE A 72 3.55 1.51 6.63
CA PHE A 72 4.89 1.06 6.97
C PHE A 72 4.84 -0.15 7.91
N LEU A 73 5.84 -1.01 7.78
CA LEU A 73 6.06 -2.18 8.63
C LEU A 73 7.14 -1.86 9.66
N VAL A 74 6.88 -2.15 10.93
CA VAL A 74 7.93 -2.30 11.94
C VAL A 74 8.13 -3.78 12.14
N ALA A 75 9.36 -4.26 11.98
CA ALA A 75 9.64 -5.68 12.11
C ALA A 75 10.91 -5.94 12.90
N GLU A 76 10.92 -7.07 13.60
CA GLU A 76 12.01 -7.56 14.43
C GLU A 76 12.29 -9.03 14.14
N GLY A 77 13.54 -9.45 14.32
CA GLY A 77 13.91 -10.86 14.24
C GLY A 77 15.17 -11.17 15.02
N MET A 78 15.29 -12.41 15.50
CA MET A 78 16.32 -12.82 16.46
C MET A 78 17.69 -13.12 15.81
N SER A 79 17.73 -13.45 14.52
CA SER A 79 18.96 -13.91 13.86
C SER A 79 18.92 -13.73 12.33
N GLY A 80 20.02 -14.12 11.66
CA GLY A 80 20.14 -14.16 10.20
C GLY A 80 19.26 -15.19 9.50
N HIS A 81 18.52 -16.02 10.25
CA HIS A 81 17.47 -16.86 9.67
C HIS A 81 16.17 -16.09 9.37
N THR A 82 16.09 -14.84 9.84
CA THR A 82 14.99 -13.91 9.56
C THR A 82 15.50 -12.78 8.66
N PRO A 83 14.62 -12.13 7.87
CA PRO A 83 14.98 -10.95 7.07
C PRO A 83 15.42 -9.74 7.90
N TYR A 84 15.21 -9.77 9.22
CA TYR A 84 15.32 -8.64 10.13
C TYR A 84 16.53 -8.75 11.07
N GLY A 85 17.31 -9.83 10.98
CA GLY A 85 18.58 -9.95 11.69
C GLY A 85 19.56 -8.86 11.26
N ALA A 86 20.31 -8.31 12.22
CA ALA A 86 21.28 -7.26 11.98
C ALA A 86 22.70 -7.81 12.06
N GLU A 87 23.55 -7.46 11.08
CA GLU A 87 24.96 -7.81 11.08
C GLU A 87 25.70 -7.05 12.20
N LEU A 88 26.46 -7.80 13.01
CA LEU A 88 27.34 -7.21 14.01
C LEU A 88 28.61 -6.70 13.31
N SER A 89 28.84 -5.39 13.37
CA SER A 89 29.97 -4.76 12.68
C SER A 89 31.31 -5.36 13.09
N GLY A 90 32.10 -5.79 12.10
CA GLY A 90 33.42 -6.38 12.33
C GLY A 90 33.40 -7.88 12.64
N THR A 91 32.25 -8.54 12.60
CA THR A 91 32.13 -10.00 12.70
C THR A 91 31.25 -10.55 11.57
N ASN A 92 31.14 -11.88 11.48
CA ASN A 92 30.20 -12.56 10.58
C ASN A 92 28.89 -12.95 11.30
N ASP A 93 28.65 -12.40 12.49
CA ASP A 93 27.51 -12.75 13.31
C ASP A 93 26.30 -11.90 12.92
N VAL A 94 25.15 -12.55 12.81
CA VAL A 94 23.86 -11.87 12.65
C VAL A 94 23.05 -12.07 13.92
N ILE A 95 22.77 -10.95 14.58
CA ILE A 95 22.09 -10.91 15.88
C ILE A 95 20.70 -10.32 15.75
N ARG A 96 19.99 -10.19 16.88
CA ARG A 96 18.67 -9.56 16.93
C ARG A 96 18.72 -8.19 16.26
N GLY A 97 17.78 -7.95 15.37
CA GLY A 97 17.64 -6.68 14.69
C GLY A 97 16.20 -6.26 14.47
N HIS A 98 16.05 -5.01 14.07
CA HIS A 98 14.77 -4.41 13.74
C HIS A 98 14.86 -3.48 12.53
N VAL A 99 13.74 -3.32 11.85
CA VAL A 99 13.58 -2.44 10.68
C VAL A 99 12.30 -1.61 10.80
N LEU A 100 12.31 -0.50 10.06
CA LEU A 100 11.08 0.21 9.70
C LEU A 100 11.09 0.34 8.18
N LEU A 101 10.12 -0.28 7.51
CA LEU A 101 10.05 -0.40 6.07
C LEU A 101 8.77 0.29 5.56
N PRO A 102 8.86 1.40 4.83
CA PRO A 102 7.71 1.95 4.12
C PRO A 102 7.18 0.95 3.09
N LEU A 103 5.86 0.81 3.00
CA LEU A 103 5.21 -0.05 2.02
C LEU A 103 4.22 0.77 1.18
N ASP A 104 4.12 0.43 -0.11
CA ASP A 104 2.99 0.83 -0.92
C ASP A 104 1.78 -0.11 -0.73
N THR A 105 0.63 0.28 -1.27
CA THR A 105 -0.61 -0.49 -1.14
C THR A 105 -0.50 -1.92 -1.67
N GLN A 106 0.23 -2.16 -2.76
CA GLN A 106 0.38 -3.49 -3.34
C GLN A 106 1.27 -4.37 -2.46
N GLN A 107 2.33 -3.81 -1.89
CA GLN A 107 3.17 -4.50 -0.94
C GLN A 107 2.42 -4.85 0.35
N VAL A 108 1.53 -3.98 0.84
CA VAL A 108 0.69 -4.28 2.01
C VAL A 108 -0.27 -5.43 1.73
N LYS A 109 -1.01 -5.38 0.61
CA LYS A 109 -1.88 -6.49 0.19
C LYS A 109 -1.10 -7.80 0.10
N ARG A 110 0.06 -7.75 -0.55
CA ARG A 110 0.92 -8.91 -0.69
C ARG A 110 1.42 -9.42 0.65
N TRP A 111 1.76 -8.52 1.57
CA TRP A 111 2.20 -8.88 2.92
C TRP A 111 1.08 -9.60 3.70
N LEU A 112 -0.16 -9.09 3.66
CA LEU A 112 -1.31 -9.74 4.30
C LEU A 112 -1.57 -11.14 3.71
N GLU A 113 -1.52 -11.27 2.38
CA GLU A 113 -1.69 -12.55 1.67
C GLU A 113 -0.64 -13.59 2.09
N ILE A 114 0.65 -13.24 2.06
CA ILE A 114 1.73 -14.21 2.34
C ILE A 114 1.84 -14.57 3.82
N ARG A 115 1.11 -13.87 4.70
CA ARG A 115 1.01 -14.13 6.14
C ARG A 115 -0.31 -14.79 6.53
N ASP A 116 -1.18 -15.06 5.55
CA ASP A 116 -2.52 -15.64 5.74
C ASP A 116 -3.41 -14.80 6.70
N LEU A 117 -3.28 -13.47 6.65
CA LEU A 117 -4.01 -12.53 7.50
C LEU A 117 -5.30 -12.07 6.81
N VAL A 118 -6.23 -13.02 6.61
CA VAL A 118 -7.46 -12.81 5.81
C VAL A 118 -8.38 -11.76 6.44
N ASP A 119 -8.61 -11.82 7.74
CA ASP A 119 -9.51 -10.90 8.45
C ASP A 119 -9.00 -9.45 8.35
N ASP A 120 -7.69 -9.25 8.56
CA ASP A 120 -7.05 -7.95 8.43
C ASP A 120 -7.06 -7.46 6.97
N TYR A 121 -6.95 -8.36 5.98
CA TYR A 121 -7.10 -7.99 4.57
C TYR A 121 -8.50 -7.46 4.27
N ASP A 122 -9.55 -8.15 4.75
CA ASP A 122 -10.94 -7.73 4.56
C ASP A 122 -11.20 -6.36 5.20
N GLU A 123 -10.74 -6.16 6.44
CA GLU A 123 -10.94 -4.89 7.14
C GLU A 123 -10.26 -3.70 6.43
N ILE A 124 -9.05 -3.91 5.89
CA ILE A 124 -8.27 -2.83 5.29
C ILE A 124 -8.68 -2.57 3.82
N PHE A 125 -8.97 -3.62 3.04
CA PHE A 125 -9.18 -3.52 1.59
C PHE A 125 -10.47 -4.14 1.06
N GLY A 126 -11.16 -4.94 1.85
CA GLY A 126 -12.27 -5.79 1.43
C GLY A 126 -11.80 -7.10 0.79
N ILE A 127 -12.56 -8.18 0.99
CA ILE A 127 -12.34 -9.48 0.35
C ILE A 127 -12.42 -9.35 -1.19
N PRO A 128 -11.38 -9.78 -1.93
CA PRO A 128 -11.44 -9.91 -3.38
C PRO A 128 -12.49 -10.95 -3.80
N ASP A 129 -13.06 -10.79 -4.99
CA ASP A 129 -13.98 -11.80 -5.55
C ASP A 129 -13.28 -13.18 -5.62
N GLU A 130 -14.06 -14.26 -5.44
CA GLU A 130 -13.56 -15.63 -5.61
C GLU A 130 -12.92 -15.79 -7.00
N ALA A 131 -11.81 -16.53 -7.05
CA ALA A 131 -10.96 -16.72 -8.22
C ALA A 131 -11.73 -17.45 -9.33
N ASP A 132 -12.55 -16.71 -10.08
CA ASP A 132 -13.23 -17.02 -11.35
C ASP A 132 -14.23 -15.91 -11.77
N ASN A 133 -14.40 -14.84 -10.99
CA ASN A 133 -15.19 -13.67 -11.40
C ASN A 133 -14.39 -12.70 -12.28
N GLU A 134 -14.03 -13.12 -13.50
CA GLU A 134 -13.36 -12.25 -14.49
C GLU A 134 -14.25 -11.08 -14.99
N ASP A 135 -15.54 -11.06 -14.66
CA ASP A 135 -16.52 -10.15 -15.25
C ASP A 135 -16.80 -8.87 -14.43
N ARG A 136 -16.06 -8.59 -13.36
CA ARG A 136 -16.09 -7.30 -12.66
C ARG A 136 -14.73 -6.64 -12.68
N SER A 137 -14.53 -5.79 -13.69
CA SER A 137 -13.52 -4.73 -13.67
C SER A 137 -13.35 -4.17 -12.25
N THR A 138 -12.19 -4.43 -11.67
CA THR A 138 -11.79 -4.11 -10.29
C THR A 138 -12.31 -2.74 -9.86
N SER A 139 -13.25 -2.71 -8.91
CA SER A 139 -13.75 -1.46 -8.33
C SER A 139 -12.64 -0.81 -7.50
N HIS A 140 -12.14 0.34 -7.94
CA HIS A 140 -11.14 1.09 -7.20
C HIS A 140 -11.83 2.09 -6.26
N VAL A 141 -11.64 1.95 -4.95
CA VAL A 141 -12.13 2.93 -3.98
C VAL A 141 -11.11 4.07 -3.89
N MET A 142 -11.56 5.29 -4.14
CA MET A 142 -10.72 6.50 -4.06
C MET A 142 -11.36 7.53 -3.13
N THR A 143 -10.59 8.04 -2.18
CA THR A 143 -11.02 9.16 -1.33
C THR A 143 -10.66 10.49 -1.99
N LEU A 144 -11.65 11.36 -2.18
CA LEU A 144 -11.49 12.67 -2.81
C LEU A 144 -11.91 13.80 -1.86
N ARG A 145 -11.06 14.82 -1.71
CA ARG A 145 -11.45 16.09 -1.07
C ARG A 145 -11.98 17.05 -2.12
N LEU A 146 -13.27 17.35 -2.07
CA LEU A 146 -13.93 18.27 -2.98
C LEU A 146 -14.29 19.57 -2.26
N PRO A 147 -14.18 20.73 -2.92
CA PRO A 147 -14.70 21.99 -2.38
C PRO A 147 -16.20 21.87 -2.09
N HIS A 148 -16.66 22.45 -0.97
CA HIS A 148 -18.06 22.38 -0.53
C HIS A 148 -19.07 22.81 -1.61
N ARG A 149 -18.71 23.80 -2.44
CA ARG A 149 -19.53 24.24 -3.59
C ARG A 149 -19.83 23.13 -4.60
N LEU A 150 -18.89 22.22 -4.81
CA LEU A 150 -19.03 21.13 -5.76
C LEU A 150 -19.90 20.02 -5.19
N VAL A 151 -19.74 19.70 -3.90
CA VAL A 151 -20.59 18.74 -3.19
C VAL A 151 -22.06 19.19 -3.24
N LYS A 152 -22.35 20.45 -2.91
CA LYS A 152 -23.71 21.01 -3.04
C LYS A 152 -24.27 20.94 -4.46
N LYS A 153 -23.41 21.19 -5.45
CA LYS A 153 -23.81 21.14 -6.86
C LYS A 153 -24.14 19.71 -7.29
N ILE A 154 -23.36 18.72 -6.83
CA ILE A 154 -23.63 17.30 -7.05
C ILE A 154 -25.00 16.95 -6.48
N ASP A 155 -25.27 17.30 -5.22
CA ASP A 155 -26.56 16.99 -4.58
C ASP A 155 -27.75 17.66 -5.30
N SER A 156 -27.58 18.89 -5.82
CA SER A 156 -28.64 19.57 -6.59
C SER A 156 -28.92 18.99 -7.98
N LEU A 157 -27.97 18.25 -8.55
CA LEU A 157 -28.06 17.67 -9.89
C LEU A 157 -28.44 16.19 -9.89
N ARG A 158 -28.38 15.54 -8.73
CA ARG A 158 -28.79 14.15 -8.56
C ARG A 158 -30.31 14.06 -8.57
N GLU A 159 -30.84 13.02 -9.22
CA GLU A 159 -32.24 12.64 -9.05
C GLU A 159 -32.45 12.00 -7.66
N ASP A 160 -33.63 12.15 -7.06
CA ASP A 160 -33.91 11.72 -5.68
C ASP A 160 -33.62 10.23 -5.39
N LYS A 161 -33.63 9.38 -6.43
CA LYS A 161 -33.35 7.94 -6.33
C LYS A 161 -31.94 7.54 -6.74
N GLU A 162 -31.10 8.48 -7.17
CA GLU A 162 -29.77 8.19 -7.68
C GLU A 162 -28.71 8.19 -6.57
N SER A 163 -27.91 7.13 -6.49
CA SER A 163 -26.79 7.05 -5.55
C SER A 163 -25.66 8.00 -5.98
N LEU A 164 -24.93 8.54 -4.99
CA LEU A 164 -23.77 9.40 -5.25
C LEU A 164 -22.73 8.69 -6.14
N GLN A 165 -22.53 7.39 -5.93
CA GLN A 165 -21.63 6.56 -6.72
C GLN A 165 -22.05 6.51 -8.19
N SER A 166 -23.34 6.23 -8.48
CA SER A 166 -23.84 6.14 -9.85
C SER A 166 -23.72 7.49 -10.58
N PHE A 167 -24.06 8.58 -9.90
CA PHE A 167 -23.92 9.93 -10.45
C PHE A 167 -22.46 10.26 -10.79
N VAL A 168 -21.54 10.02 -9.86
CA VAL A 168 -20.10 10.28 -10.06
C VAL A 168 -19.56 9.42 -11.19
N GLN A 169 -19.93 8.14 -11.27
CA GLN A 169 -19.52 7.25 -12.35
C GLN A 169 -19.97 7.79 -13.71
N LYS A 170 -21.26 8.13 -13.86
CA LYS A 170 -21.79 8.71 -15.11
C LYS A 170 -21.08 10.01 -15.49
N ALA A 171 -20.82 10.87 -14.51
CA ALA A 171 -20.12 12.14 -14.74
C ALA A 171 -18.67 11.92 -15.23
N VAL A 172 -17.95 10.98 -14.62
CA VAL A 172 -16.59 10.61 -15.03
C VAL A 172 -16.59 9.97 -16.42
N GLU A 173 -17.52 9.05 -16.70
CA GLU A 173 -17.67 8.43 -18.02
C GLU A 173 -17.96 9.46 -19.11
N ALA A 174 -18.85 10.42 -18.84
CA ALA A 174 -19.18 11.50 -19.75
C ALA A 174 -17.95 12.39 -20.04
N ALA A 175 -17.16 12.72 -19.02
CA ALA A 175 -15.93 13.50 -19.15
C ALA A 175 -14.83 12.75 -19.91
N CYS A 176 -14.71 11.44 -19.72
CA CYS A 176 -13.78 10.61 -20.49
C CYS A 176 -14.18 10.52 -21.97
N ARG A 177 -15.47 10.33 -22.26
CA ARG A 177 -15.99 10.29 -23.64
C ARG A 177 -15.80 11.61 -24.39
N SER A 178 -15.97 12.76 -23.73
CA SER A 178 -15.75 14.06 -24.36
C SER A 178 -14.27 14.31 -24.64
N ARG A 179 -13.38 14.05 -23.66
CA ARG A 179 -11.91 14.18 -23.87
C ARG A 179 -11.38 13.25 -24.95
N HIS A 180 -11.90 12.03 -25.07
CA HIS A 180 -11.48 11.12 -26.13
C HIS A 180 -11.80 11.69 -27.53
N LYS A 181 -12.96 12.32 -27.70
CA LYS A 181 -13.33 12.99 -28.96
C LYS A 181 -12.43 14.20 -29.24
N ASP A 182 -12.10 14.99 -28.22
CA ASP A 182 -11.21 16.15 -28.37
C ASP A 182 -9.78 15.73 -28.73
N LEU A 183 -9.26 14.68 -28.10
CA LEU A 183 -7.94 14.11 -28.40
C LEU A 183 -7.86 13.53 -29.83
N LEU A 184 -8.92 12.83 -30.28
CA LEU A 184 -9.01 12.34 -31.66
C LEU A 184 -9.17 13.46 -32.69
N ARG A 185 -9.76 14.60 -32.30
CA ARG A 185 -9.92 15.76 -33.16
C ARG A 185 -8.60 16.53 -33.32
N ILE A 186 -7.81 16.61 -32.25
CA ILE A 186 -6.44 17.16 -32.30
C ILE A 186 -5.56 16.28 -33.19
N SER A 187 -5.59 14.95 -33.05
CA SER A 187 -4.75 14.07 -33.86
C SER A 187 -5.07 14.09 -35.37
N ARG A 188 -6.34 14.28 -35.74
CA ARG A 188 -6.77 14.43 -37.14
C ARG A 188 -6.43 15.79 -37.75
N ASN A 189 -6.42 16.87 -36.96
CA ASN A 189 -6.00 18.18 -37.46
C ASN A 189 -4.50 18.23 -37.70
N VAL A 190 -3.70 17.55 -36.87
CA VAL A 190 -2.25 17.46 -37.08
C VAL A 190 -1.91 16.68 -38.36
N THR A 191 -2.65 15.63 -38.72
CA THR A 191 -2.40 14.86 -39.96
C THR A 191 -3.03 15.48 -41.22
N GLY A 192 -4.05 16.33 -41.08
CA GLY A 192 -4.67 17.04 -42.20
C GLY A 192 -3.81 18.17 -42.80
N ASP A 193 -2.95 18.80 -41.99
CA ASP A 193 -2.05 19.87 -42.45
C ASP A 193 -0.79 19.35 -43.17
N PHE A 194 -0.44 18.06 -43.03
CA PHE A 194 0.67 17.44 -43.78
C PHE A 194 0.25 16.87 -45.14
N ALA A 195 -1.03 16.94 -45.52
CA ALA A 195 -1.53 16.46 -46.82
C ALA A 195 -1.75 17.59 -47.85
N LYS A 196 -1.32 18.83 -47.55
CA LYS A 196 -1.46 20.01 -48.43
C LYS A 196 -0.16 20.77 -48.70
N ALA A 197 1.00 20.14 -48.51
CA ALA A 197 2.29 20.67 -48.95
C ALA A 197 2.83 19.86 -50.14
#